data_AF-A0A4S4E639-F1
#
_entry.id   AF-A0A4S4E639-F1
#
_cell.length_a   1.000
_cell.length_b   1.000
_cell.length_c   1.000
_cell.angle_alpha   90.00
_cell.angle_beta   90.00
_cell.angle_gamma   90.00
#
_symmetry.space_group_name_H-M   'P 1'
#
loop_
_entity.id
_entity.type
_entity.pdbx_description
1 polymer ?
#
loop_
_entity_poly.entity_id
_entity_poly.type
_entity_poly.pdbx_seq_one_letter_code
_entity_poly.pdbx_strand_id
1 'polypeptide(L)'
;MGSRSRGNGNYTNPCLTMHQPWASLLVHGIKRIEGRSWHSPIRGRLWIHAAGKVPDPATIKAMEDFYREIYAVNGITDLKFPEHYPISRLLGCVEVVGCVTREELVCWEELPEGVRLEGQTDYCWLCEQPQKLIVPFEMRGFQGVYNLEKKIYEAAARGLCPVKAPLPVKFPLPNPRDPFSLKPGSLASNSNGSKASETEKRPSLSAAIAGAQAAATQFSKKNSDRPMIQDRDMPVSTRTRNKWKEEIETSIEAPNV
;
A
#
# COMPACT_ATOMS: atom_id res chain seq x y z
N MET A 1 18.33 16.43 25.80
CA MET A 1 17.01 16.98 25.43
C MET A 1 16.21 15.88 24.77
N GLY A 2 15.08 15.50 25.37
CA GLY A 2 14.34 14.29 25.03
C GLY A 2 13.79 14.29 23.60
N SER A 3 14.11 13.23 22.86
CA SER A 3 13.42 12.88 21.62
C SER A 3 11.95 12.60 21.97
N ARG A 4 11.08 13.56 21.67
CA ARG A 4 9.64 13.41 21.78
C ARG A 4 9.21 12.38 20.74
N SER A 5 8.94 11.15 21.19
CA SER A 5 8.20 10.13 20.43
C SER A 5 6.90 10.76 19.91
N ARG A 6 6.88 11.10 18.63
CA ARG A 6 5.72 11.68 17.94
C ARG A 6 4.76 10.55 17.59
N GLY A 7 3.73 10.40 18.42
CA GLY A 7 2.41 9.90 18.01
C GLY A 7 2.24 8.38 17.97
N ASN A 8 2.14 7.75 19.14
CA ASN A 8 1.42 6.49 19.25
C ASN A 8 -0.08 6.82 19.08
N GLY A 9 -0.57 6.88 17.84
CA GLY A 9 -2.00 7.05 17.58
C GLY A 9 -2.78 5.96 18.31
N ASN A 10 -3.91 6.30 18.94
CA ASN A 10 -4.73 5.32 19.65
C ASN A 10 -5.50 4.46 18.62
N TYR A 11 -4.80 3.52 18.00
CA TYR A 11 -5.34 2.60 17.00
C TYR A 11 -5.96 1.40 17.70
N THR A 12 -7.26 1.19 17.49
CA THR A 12 -8.00 0.05 18.04
C THR A 12 -8.25 -0.99 16.96
N ASN A 13 -8.73 -0.55 15.80
CA ASN A 13 -8.98 -1.37 14.62
C ASN A 13 -8.41 -0.66 13.40
N PRO A 14 -7.06 -0.54 13.29
CA PRO A 14 -6.44 0.24 12.24
C PRO A 14 -6.72 -0.38 10.87
N CYS A 15 -6.97 0.49 9.90
CA CYS A 15 -7.21 0.18 8.51
C CYS A 15 -6.34 1.08 7.63
N LEU A 16 -5.87 0.51 6.53
CA LEU A 16 -5.14 1.22 5.49
C LEU A 16 -5.86 1.05 4.16
N THR A 17 -6.14 2.16 3.50
CA THR A 17 -6.61 2.16 2.11
C THR A 17 -5.41 2.11 1.17
N MET A 18 -5.44 1.18 0.21
CA MET A 18 -4.41 1.04 -0.83
C MET A 18 -5.01 0.78 -2.21
N HIS A 19 -4.30 1.18 -3.25
CA HIS A 19 -4.75 1.00 -4.63
C HIS A 19 -4.72 -0.48 -5.03
N GLN A 20 -5.56 -0.83 -6.00
CA GLN A 20 -5.43 -2.10 -6.69
C GLN A 20 -4.28 -2.02 -7.73
N PRO A 21 -3.58 -3.15 -7.99
CA PRO A 21 -3.86 -4.50 -7.49
C PRO A 21 -3.28 -4.81 -6.09
N TRP A 22 -2.46 -3.93 -5.51
CA TRP A 22 -1.73 -4.19 -4.26
C TRP A 22 -2.63 -4.61 -3.08
N ALA A 23 -3.82 -4.00 -2.94
CA ALA A 23 -4.83 -4.38 -1.95
C ALA A 23 -5.15 -5.88 -1.98
N SER A 24 -5.52 -6.40 -3.15
CA SER A 24 -5.88 -7.81 -3.28
C SER A 24 -4.66 -8.71 -3.12
N LEU A 25 -3.53 -8.33 -3.73
CA LEU A 25 -2.30 -9.12 -3.64
C LEU A 25 -1.83 -9.30 -2.18
N LEU A 26 -2.02 -8.28 -1.34
CA LEU A 26 -1.66 -8.32 0.08
C LEU A 26 -2.56 -9.27 0.88
N VAL A 27 -3.89 -9.13 0.77
CA VAL A 27 -4.82 -10.02 1.51
C VAL A 27 -4.86 -11.45 0.95
N HIS A 28 -4.40 -11.66 -0.29
CA HIS A 28 -4.19 -12.99 -0.86
C HIS A 28 -2.83 -13.61 -0.47
N GLY A 29 -1.99 -12.91 0.30
CA GLY A 29 -0.69 -13.40 0.75
C GLY A 29 0.35 -13.53 -0.36
N ILE A 30 0.13 -12.88 -1.51
CA ILE A 30 1.09 -12.83 -2.61
C ILE A 30 2.11 -11.73 -2.33
N LYS A 31 1.61 -10.52 -2.00
CA LYS A 31 2.41 -9.41 -1.49
C LYS A 31 2.63 -9.59 0.01
N ARG A 32 3.87 -9.40 0.46
CA ARG A 32 4.31 -9.62 1.85
C ARG A 32 4.87 -8.36 2.50
N ILE A 33 5.29 -7.39 1.69
CA ILE A 33 5.80 -6.10 2.16
C ILE A 33 4.90 -4.99 1.66
N GLU A 34 4.36 -4.19 2.57
CA GLU A 34 3.66 -2.95 2.22
C GLU A 34 4.65 -1.78 2.20
N GLY A 35 4.68 -1.05 1.08
CA GLY A 35 5.68 -0.01 0.85
C GLY A 35 5.13 1.40 1.07
N ARG A 36 5.83 2.21 1.87
CA ARG A 36 5.44 3.59 2.18
C ARG A 36 6.65 4.53 2.26
N SER A 37 6.40 5.82 2.09
CA SER A 37 7.39 6.89 2.34
C SER A 37 7.52 7.27 3.83
N TRP A 38 6.85 6.54 4.72
CA TRP A 38 6.81 6.79 6.15
C TRP A 38 6.75 5.48 6.92
N HIS A 39 7.28 5.51 8.14
CA HIS A 39 7.35 4.35 9.03
C HIS A 39 5.95 3.90 9.48
N SER A 40 5.78 2.58 9.74
CA SER A 40 4.52 2.07 10.28
C SER A 40 4.20 2.70 11.64
N PRO A 41 2.98 3.23 11.87
CA PRO A 41 2.59 3.80 13.15
C PRO A 41 2.01 2.73 14.08
N ILE A 42 1.97 1.47 13.64
CA ILE A 42 1.36 0.33 14.33
C ILE A 42 2.22 -0.93 14.21
N ARG A 43 1.97 -1.87 15.13
CA ARG A 43 2.25 -3.30 14.99
C ARG A 43 0.98 -4.08 15.37
N GLY A 44 0.83 -5.28 14.82
CA GLY A 44 -0.36 -6.10 14.97
C GLY A 44 -1.31 -5.99 13.77
N ARG A 45 -2.58 -6.35 13.98
CA ARG A 45 -3.58 -6.43 12.91
C ARG A 45 -3.77 -5.09 12.19
N LEU A 46 -3.71 -5.12 10.87
CA LEU A 46 -4.05 -4.02 9.97
C LEU A 46 -5.11 -4.48 8.96
N TRP A 47 -6.26 -3.81 8.97
CA TRP A 47 -7.31 -4.00 7.98
C TRP A 47 -6.94 -3.37 6.64
N ILE A 48 -7.30 -4.02 5.54
CA ILE A 48 -6.96 -3.57 4.19
C ILE A 48 -8.23 -3.23 3.43
N HIS A 49 -8.31 -1.97 3.02
CA HIS A 49 -9.36 -1.44 2.17
C HIS A 49 -8.82 -1.15 0.77
N ALA A 50 -9.56 -1.56 -0.26
CA ALA A 50 -9.23 -1.23 -1.65
C ALA A 50 -9.75 0.16 -2.00
N ALA A 51 -8.87 1.02 -2.48
CA ALA A 51 -9.21 2.36 -2.96
C ALA A 51 -10.21 2.31 -4.14
N GLY A 52 -10.90 3.42 -4.38
CA GLY A 52 -11.96 3.51 -5.40
C GLY A 52 -11.49 3.68 -6.85
N LYS A 53 -10.18 3.87 -7.10
CA LYS A 53 -9.67 3.98 -8.48
C LYS A 53 -9.62 2.58 -9.11
N VAL A 54 -10.31 2.40 -10.23
CA VAL A 54 -10.25 1.19 -11.05
C VAL A 54 -8.79 0.96 -11.50
N PRO A 55 -8.22 -0.23 -11.26
CA PRO A 55 -6.87 -0.53 -11.72
C PRO A 55 -6.83 -0.65 -13.24
N ASP A 56 -5.85 -0.01 -13.85
CA ASP A 56 -5.60 -0.15 -15.29
C ASP A 56 -5.09 -1.58 -15.61
N PRO A 57 -5.58 -2.25 -16.67
CA PRO A 57 -5.14 -3.61 -17.00
C PRO A 57 -3.63 -3.77 -17.17
N ALA A 58 -2.93 -2.77 -17.71
CA ALA A 58 -1.47 -2.83 -17.83
C ALA A 58 -0.79 -2.75 -16.45
N THR A 59 -1.34 -1.99 -15.52
CA THR A 59 -0.92 -1.96 -14.11
C THR A 59 -1.09 -3.32 -13.43
N ILE A 60 -2.23 -3.99 -13.65
CA ILE A 60 -2.47 -5.34 -13.11
C ILE A 60 -1.43 -6.30 -13.67
N LYS A 61 -1.29 -6.35 -15.00
CA LYS A 61 -0.34 -7.23 -15.67
C LYS A 61 1.09 -6.99 -15.20
N ALA A 62 1.54 -5.73 -15.11
CA ALA A 62 2.89 -5.40 -14.65
C ALA A 62 3.16 -5.91 -13.23
N MET A 63 2.18 -5.80 -12.33
CA MET A 63 2.32 -6.30 -10.97
C MET A 63 2.25 -7.83 -10.89
N GLU A 64 1.40 -8.49 -11.69
CA GLU A 64 1.38 -9.94 -11.77
C GLU A 64 2.70 -10.49 -12.33
N ASP A 65 3.22 -9.92 -13.41
CA ASP A 65 4.52 -10.29 -13.98
C ASP A 65 5.65 -10.11 -12.97
N PHE A 66 5.67 -8.98 -12.25
CA PHE A 66 6.60 -8.74 -11.15
C PHE A 66 6.55 -9.84 -10.08
N TYR A 67 5.35 -10.18 -9.61
CA TYR A 67 5.20 -11.23 -8.61
C TYR A 67 5.55 -12.62 -9.15
N ARG A 68 5.27 -12.93 -10.42
CA ARG A 68 5.72 -14.19 -11.05
C ARG A 68 7.24 -14.30 -11.04
N GLU A 69 7.94 -13.24 -11.45
CA GLU A 69 9.40 -13.25 -11.54
C GLU A 69 10.06 -13.37 -10.17
N ILE A 70 9.64 -12.60 -9.16
CA ILE A 70 10.27 -12.69 -7.83
C ILE A 70 9.98 -14.03 -7.12
N TYR A 71 8.81 -14.64 -7.37
CA TYR A 71 8.51 -15.99 -6.85
C TYR A 71 9.30 -17.06 -7.61
N ALA A 72 9.53 -16.89 -8.91
CA ALA A 72 10.35 -17.80 -9.72
C ALA A 72 11.81 -17.82 -9.28
N VAL A 73 12.36 -16.70 -8.77
CA VAL A 73 13.68 -16.66 -8.12
C VAL A 73 13.74 -17.61 -6.92
N ASN A 74 12.62 -17.82 -6.23
CA ASN A 74 12.50 -18.81 -5.15
C ASN A 74 11.99 -20.18 -5.62
N GLY A 75 11.97 -20.46 -6.93
CA GLY A 75 11.57 -21.75 -7.51
C GLY A 75 10.06 -21.96 -7.62
N ILE A 76 9.23 -20.94 -7.38
CA ILE A 76 7.77 -21.04 -7.45
C ILE A 76 7.29 -20.47 -8.79
N THR A 77 6.81 -21.33 -9.67
CA THR A 77 6.39 -20.97 -11.04
C THR A 77 4.87 -21.03 -11.24
N ASP A 78 4.15 -21.88 -10.50
CA ASP A 78 2.68 -21.97 -10.54
C ASP A 78 2.03 -20.97 -9.56
N LEU A 79 2.26 -19.68 -9.78
CA LEU A 79 1.66 -18.61 -8.97
C LEU A 79 0.27 -18.24 -9.52
N LYS A 80 -0.76 -18.39 -8.67
CA LYS A 80 -2.15 -18.06 -9.00
C LYS A 80 -2.52 -16.69 -8.45
N PHE A 81 -3.15 -15.88 -9.29
CA PHE A 81 -3.58 -14.52 -8.96
C PHE A 81 -5.10 -14.46 -8.73
N PRO A 82 -5.60 -13.43 -8.00
CA PRO A 82 -7.02 -13.19 -7.89
C PRO A 82 -7.65 -12.93 -9.27
N GLU A 83 -8.82 -13.54 -9.53
CA GLU A 83 -9.57 -13.31 -10.77
C GLU A 83 -10.16 -11.88 -10.84
N HIS A 84 -10.39 -11.26 -9.68
CA HIS A 84 -11.01 -9.96 -9.55
C HIS A 84 -10.29 -9.06 -8.53
N TYR A 85 -10.24 -7.76 -8.82
CA TYR A 85 -9.63 -6.73 -7.98
C TYR A 85 -10.68 -5.69 -7.57
N PRO A 86 -11.54 -6.00 -6.57
CA PRO A 86 -12.66 -5.14 -6.18
C PRO A 86 -12.18 -3.77 -5.65
N ILE A 87 -12.93 -2.71 -5.96
CA ILE A 87 -12.63 -1.34 -5.49
C ILE A 87 -13.63 -0.90 -4.41
N SER A 88 -13.27 0.13 -3.63
CA SER A 88 -14.12 0.72 -2.59
C SER A 88 -14.64 -0.27 -1.55
N ARG A 89 -13.86 -1.31 -1.24
CA ARG A 89 -14.27 -2.39 -0.34
C ARG A 89 -13.21 -2.74 0.68
N LEU A 90 -13.63 -3.03 1.90
CA LEU A 90 -12.82 -3.70 2.91
C LEU A 90 -12.63 -5.16 2.47
N LEU A 91 -11.38 -5.59 2.31
CA LEU A 91 -11.07 -6.91 1.73
C LEU A 91 -10.69 -7.95 2.78
N GLY A 92 -10.10 -7.54 3.89
CA GLY A 92 -9.48 -8.45 4.84
C GLY A 92 -8.49 -7.73 5.74
N CYS A 93 -7.55 -8.47 6.29
CA CYS A 93 -6.48 -7.92 7.12
C CYS A 93 -5.19 -8.73 7.00
N VAL A 94 -4.09 -8.11 7.41
CA VAL A 94 -2.79 -8.73 7.65
C VAL A 94 -2.32 -8.39 9.05
N GLU A 95 -1.23 -9.01 9.51
CA GLU A 95 -0.52 -8.62 10.71
C GLU A 95 0.76 -7.87 10.34
N VAL A 96 0.89 -6.61 10.75
CA VAL A 96 2.12 -5.84 10.60
C VAL A 96 3.05 -6.19 11.75
N VAL A 97 4.10 -6.95 11.46
CA VAL A 97 5.01 -7.49 12.47
C VAL A 97 6.25 -6.61 12.70
N GLY A 98 6.60 -5.77 11.72
CA GLY A 98 7.74 -4.88 11.77
C GLY A 98 7.74 -3.86 10.64
N CYS A 99 8.71 -2.94 10.67
CA CYS A 99 8.92 -1.95 9.64
C CYS A 99 10.42 -1.65 9.52
N VAL A 100 11.03 -2.00 8.39
CA VAL A 100 12.46 -1.79 8.12
C VAL A 100 12.64 -0.83 6.95
N THR A 101 13.83 -0.27 6.76
CA THR A 101 14.12 0.44 5.52
C THR A 101 14.35 -0.52 4.37
N ARG A 102 14.27 -0.02 3.14
CA ARG A 102 14.61 -0.78 1.93
C ARG A 102 16.03 -1.36 2.01
N GLU A 103 16.98 -0.56 2.46
CA GLU A 103 18.40 -0.93 2.53
C GLU A 103 18.59 -2.08 3.53
N GLU A 104 17.96 -1.99 4.70
CA GLU A 104 17.97 -3.05 5.71
C GLU A 104 17.36 -4.35 5.16
N LEU A 105 16.23 -4.25 4.45
CA LEU A 105 15.56 -5.41 3.87
C LEU A 105 16.42 -6.13 2.81
N VAL A 106 17.10 -5.38 1.95
CA VAL A 106 17.95 -5.97 0.88
C VAL A 106 19.12 -6.76 1.47
N CYS A 107 19.65 -6.31 2.61
CA CYS A 107 20.74 -6.95 3.34
C CYS A 107 20.30 -8.11 4.26
N TRP A 108 19.01 -8.42 4.34
CA TRP A 108 18.48 -9.42 5.26
C TRP A 108 18.61 -10.86 4.73
N GLU A 109 19.82 -11.42 4.79
CA GLU A 109 20.18 -12.71 4.16
C GLU A 109 19.29 -13.90 4.55
N GLU A 110 18.73 -13.91 5.77
CA GLU A 110 17.80 -14.96 6.22
C GLU A 110 16.46 -14.96 5.47
N LEU A 111 16.12 -13.87 4.76
CA LEU A 111 14.91 -13.79 3.95
C LEU A 111 15.13 -14.32 2.52
N PRO A 112 14.17 -15.09 1.98
CA PRO A 112 14.22 -15.52 0.58
C PRO A 112 14.40 -14.33 -0.36
N GLU A 113 15.22 -14.50 -1.40
CA GLU A 113 15.57 -13.40 -2.32
C GLU A 113 14.35 -12.68 -2.91
N GLY A 114 13.32 -13.42 -3.35
CA GLY A 114 12.09 -12.82 -3.88
C GLY A 114 11.35 -11.93 -2.87
N VAL A 115 11.44 -12.22 -1.57
CA VAL A 115 10.87 -11.35 -0.51
C VAL A 115 11.64 -10.05 -0.43
N ARG A 116 12.98 -10.11 -0.43
CA ARG A 116 13.83 -8.92 -0.39
C ARG A 116 13.60 -7.99 -1.59
N LEU A 117 13.36 -8.58 -2.76
CA LEU A 117 13.04 -7.85 -3.99
C LEU A 117 11.69 -7.13 -3.97
N GLU A 118 10.77 -7.43 -3.05
CA GLU A 118 9.51 -6.68 -2.90
C GLU A 118 9.72 -5.25 -2.36
N GLY A 119 10.84 -5.01 -1.68
CA GLY A 119 11.20 -3.71 -1.11
C GLY A 119 11.56 -2.67 -2.17
N GLN A 120 10.55 -1.94 -2.64
CA GLN A 120 10.72 -0.92 -3.69
C GLN A 120 10.50 0.53 -3.19
N THR A 121 10.28 0.72 -1.88
CA THR A 121 10.01 2.02 -1.24
C THR A 121 10.83 2.18 0.04
N ASP A 122 11.03 3.42 0.49
CA ASP A 122 11.87 3.77 1.64
C ASP A 122 11.57 2.96 2.90
N TYR A 123 10.30 2.84 3.29
CA TYR A 123 9.87 2.04 4.44
C TYR A 123 9.05 0.83 3.99
N CYS A 124 9.46 -0.33 4.50
CA CYS A 124 8.90 -1.64 4.18
C CYS A 124 8.21 -2.22 5.41
N TRP A 125 6.87 -2.21 5.41
CA TRP A 125 6.06 -2.78 6.47
C TRP A 125 5.93 -4.28 6.24
N LEU A 126 6.42 -5.05 7.20
CA LEU A 126 6.49 -6.51 7.14
C LEU A 126 5.12 -7.08 7.51
N CYS A 127 4.47 -7.77 6.57
CA CYS A 127 3.10 -8.26 6.72
C CYS A 127 3.06 -9.79 6.75
N GLU A 128 2.42 -10.34 7.78
CA GLU A 128 2.19 -11.77 7.96
C GLU A 128 0.68 -12.08 8.06
N GLN A 129 0.36 -13.38 8.16
CA GLN A 129 -0.99 -13.88 8.46
C GLN A 129 -2.13 -13.21 7.66
N PRO A 130 -2.07 -13.25 6.31
CA PRO A 130 -3.14 -12.70 5.50
C PRO A 130 -4.46 -13.43 5.76
N GLN A 131 -5.51 -12.66 5.96
CA GLN A 131 -6.88 -13.13 6.13
C GLN A 131 -7.78 -12.32 5.20
N LYS A 132 -8.66 -13.00 4.48
CA LYS A 132 -9.61 -12.37 3.55
C LYS A 132 -11.03 -12.49 4.07
N LEU A 133 -11.86 -11.50 3.77
CA LEU A 133 -13.30 -11.59 3.97
C LEU A 133 -13.90 -12.48 2.89
N ILE A 134 -14.80 -13.38 3.29
CA ILE A 134 -15.59 -14.17 2.33
C ILE A 134 -16.41 -13.24 1.44
N VAL A 135 -17.00 -12.19 2.04
CA VAL A 135 -17.75 -11.14 1.35
C VAL A 135 -17.14 -9.79 1.70
N PRO A 136 -16.45 -9.11 0.77
CA PRO A 136 -15.87 -7.78 1.01
C PRO A 136 -16.94 -6.71 1.27
N PHE A 137 -16.72 -5.87 2.27
CA PHE A 137 -17.71 -4.86 2.68
C PHE A 137 -17.52 -3.57 1.90
N GLU A 138 -18.60 -3.04 1.34
CA GLU A 138 -18.57 -1.73 0.71
C GLU A 138 -18.50 -0.63 1.78
N MET A 139 -17.46 0.19 1.70
CA MET A 139 -17.27 1.31 2.61
C MET A 139 -16.32 2.34 2.02
N ARG A 140 -16.39 3.58 2.54
CA ARG A 140 -15.45 4.64 2.19
C ARG A 140 -14.09 4.39 2.83
N GLY A 141 -13.02 4.56 2.04
CA GLY A 141 -11.65 4.60 2.52
C GLY A 141 -11.19 5.99 2.90
N PHE A 142 -10.14 6.08 3.71
CA PHE A 142 -9.56 7.35 4.16
C PHE A 142 -8.04 7.38 3.94
N GLN A 143 -7.46 8.58 3.98
CA GLN A 143 -6.01 8.77 3.85
C GLN A 143 -5.31 8.43 5.18
N GLY A 144 -4.10 7.86 5.09
CA GLY A 144 -3.33 7.40 6.25
C GLY A 144 -3.90 6.13 6.88
N VAL A 145 -3.42 5.78 8.07
CA VAL A 145 -4.04 4.76 8.91
C VAL A 145 -5.21 5.39 9.66
N TYR A 146 -6.36 4.74 9.66
CA TYR A 146 -7.57 5.18 10.37
C TYR A 146 -8.21 4.01 11.12
N ASN A 147 -9.02 4.29 12.13
CA ASN A 147 -9.76 3.24 12.83
C ASN A 147 -11.05 2.90 12.05
N LEU A 148 -11.33 1.61 11.89
CA LEU A 148 -12.65 1.15 11.45
C LEU A 148 -13.71 1.52 12.48
N GLU A 149 -14.91 1.82 12.01
CA GLU A 149 -16.09 1.92 12.86
C GLU A 149 -16.35 0.57 13.54
N LYS A 150 -16.71 0.61 14.83
CA LYS A 150 -16.91 -0.58 15.66
C LYS A 150 -17.85 -1.61 15.00
N LYS A 151 -18.98 -1.16 14.43
CA LYS A 151 -19.96 -2.03 13.77
C LYS A 151 -19.38 -2.75 12.54
N ILE A 152 -18.60 -2.03 11.73
CA ILE A 152 -17.94 -2.57 10.54
C ILE A 152 -16.92 -3.62 10.96
N TYR A 153 -16.07 -3.29 11.94
CA TYR A 153 -15.09 -4.21 12.50
C TYR A 153 -15.73 -5.50 13.05
N GLU A 154 -16.76 -5.39 13.90
CA GLU A 154 -17.42 -6.56 14.52
C GLU A 154 -18.09 -7.46 13.48
N ALA A 155 -18.67 -6.88 12.42
CA ALA A 155 -19.20 -7.65 11.31
C ALA A 155 -18.07 -8.30 10.49
N ALA A 156 -17.01 -7.57 10.17
CA ALA A 156 -15.92 -8.05 9.34
C ALA A 156 -15.13 -9.17 10.04
N ALA A 157 -14.86 -9.04 11.34
CA ALA A 157 -14.12 -10.02 12.13
C ALA A 157 -14.75 -11.42 12.09
N ARG A 158 -16.09 -11.49 12.00
CA ARG A 158 -16.84 -12.76 11.88
C ARG A 158 -16.73 -13.43 10.51
N GLY A 159 -16.38 -12.66 9.47
CA GLY A 159 -16.29 -13.13 8.08
C GLY A 159 -14.87 -13.40 7.58
N LEU A 160 -13.86 -13.34 8.47
CA LEU A 160 -12.47 -13.56 8.09
C LEU A 160 -12.15 -15.03 7.92
N CYS A 161 -11.40 -15.34 6.86
CA CYS A 161 -10.84 -16.65 6.59
C CYS A 161 -9.33 -16.54 6.39
N PRO A 162 -8.53 -17.41 7.06
CA PRO A 162 -7.09 -17.50 6.80
C PRO A 162 -6.80 -17.80 5.33
N VAL A 163 -5.72 -17.22 4.82
CA VAL A 163 -5.25 -17.47 3.45
C VAL A 163 -3.97 -18.29 3.49
N LYS A 164 -3.94 -19.36 2.69
CA LYS A 164 -2.72 -20.14 2.45
C LYS A 164 -1.85 -19.40 1.44
N ALA A 165 -0.86 -18.67 1.94
CA ALA A 165 0.09 -17.95 1.10
C ALA A 165 0.91 -18.93 0.21
N PRO A 166 1.28 -18.55 -1.03
CA PRO A 166 2.09 -19.41 -1.91
C PRO A 166 3.49 -19.70 -1.33
N LEU A 167 4.08 -18.70 -0.66
CA LEU A 167 5.28 -18.85 0.14
C LEU A 167 5.05 -18.17 1.49
N PRO A 168 4.61 -18.91 2.53
CA PRO A 168 4.47 -18.37 3.87
C PRO A 168 5.83 -17.87 4.37
N VAL A 169 5.89 -16.60 4.75
CA VAL A 169 7.10 -15.98 5.32
C VAL A 169 6.82 -15.70 6.78
N LYS A 170 7.79 -16.06 7.62
CA LYS A 170 7.87 -15.61 9.00
C LYS A 170 9.13 -14.75 9.11
N PHE A 171 8.96 -13.45 9.28
CA PHE A 171 10.07 -12.54 9.43
C PHE A 171 10.77 -12.88 10.75
N PRO A 172 12.11 -13.08 10.75
CA PRO A 172 12.85 -13.43 11.96
C PRO A 172 13.00 -12.18 12.83
N LEU A 173 11.90 -11.76 13.44
CA LEU A 173 11.86 -10.60 14.32
C LEU A 173 12.78 -10.84 15.53
N PRO A 174 13.54 -9.83 15.95
CA PRO A 174 14.48 -9.94 17.05
C PRO A 174 13.88 -10.32 18.41
N ASN A 175 14.76 -11.00 19.16
CA ASN A 175 14.78 -11.33 20.57
C ASN A 175 13.53 -10.92 21.42
N PRO A 176 12.86 -11.88 22.11
CA PRO A 176 11.78 -11.60 23.06
C PRO A 176 12.10 -10.58 24.17
N ARG A 177 13.39 -10.30 24.42
CA ARG A 177 13.88 -9.32 25.39
C ARG A 177 13.98 -7.88 24.85
N ASP A 178 13.97 -7.72 23.53
CA ASP A 178 13.84 -6.42 22.85
C ASP A 178 12.89 -6.58 21.66
N PRO A 179 11.57 -6.51 21.92
CA PRO A 179 10.55 -6.70 20.89
C PRO A 179 10.60 -5.67 19.78
N PHE A 180 11.32 -4.55 19.96
CA PHE A 180 11.37 -3.43 19.02
C PHE A 180 12.57 -3.46 18.10
N SER A 181 13.65 -4.16 18.47
CA SER A 181 14.75 -4.41 17.54
C SER A 181 14.17 -5.10 16.32
N LEU A 182 14.58 -4.67 15.12
CA LEU A 182 14.34 -5.35 13.84
C LEU A 182 15.66 -5.80 13.21
N LYS A 183 16.76 -5.66 13.95
CA LYS A 183 18.08 -6.14 13.54
C LYS A 183 18.16 -7.65 13.77
N PRO A 184 18.27 -8.49 12.73
CA PRO A 184 18.72 -9.88 12.93
C PRO A 184 19.98 -9.81 13.81
N GLY A 185 19.90 -10.43 14.98
CA GLY A 185 20.70 -10.02 16.14
C GLY A 185 22.19 -9.93 15.81
N SER A 186 22.80 -8.75 16.03
CA SER A 186 24.22 -8.51 16.33
C SER A 186 25.25 -9.59 15.92
N LEU A 187 25.18 -10.10 14.69
CA LEU A 187 26.26 -10.85 14.09
C LEU A 187 27.03 -9.82 13.27
N ALA A 188 28.24 -9.55 13.76
CA ALA A 188 29.19 -8.67 13.14
C ALA A 188 29.17 -8.86 11.62
N SER A 189 29.03 -7.76 10.90
CA SER A 189 29.47 -7.66 9.52
C SER A 189 30.97 -7.96 9.49
N ASN A 190 31.34 -9.23 9.48
CA ASN A 190 32.64 -9.64 8.99
C ASN A 190 32.55 -9.50 7.48
N SER A 191 32.86 -8.28 7.02
CA SER A 191 33.19 -8.00 5.64
C SER A 191 34.43 -8.82 5.27
N ASN A 192 34.22 -10.08 4.92
CA ASN A 192 35.16 -10.80 4.08
C ASN A 192 34.70 -10.60 2.64
N GLY A 193 35.52 -9.85 1.91
CA GLY A 193 35.29 -9.56 0.51
C GLY A 193 35.16 -10.81 -0.35
N SER A 194 34.58 -10.57 -1.52
CA SER A 194 34.55 -11.45 -2.69
C SER A 194 33.79 -12.78 -2.55
N LYS A 195 32.50 -12.72 -2.87
CA LYS A 195 32.05 -13.23 -4.17
C LYS A 195 31.02 -12.27 -4.74
N ALA A 196 31.39 -11.56 -5.80
CA ALA A 196 30.41 -11.12 -6.77
C ALA A 196 29.75 -12.41 -7.31
N SER A 197 28.64 -12.82 -6.70
CA SER A 197 27.88 -13.98 -7.16
C SER A 197 27.07 -13.51 -8.35
N GLU A 198 27.56 -13.86 -9.54
CA GLU A 198 26.80 -14.07 -10.78
C GLU A 198 25.33 -13.67 -10.69
N THR A 199 25.05 -12.39 -10.89
CA THR A 199 23.71 -11.97 -11.25
C THR A 199 23.86 -11.04 -12.43
N GLU A 200 24.17 -11.64 -13.59
CA GLU A 200 23.47 -11.20 -14.79
C GLU A 200 21.98 -11.35 -14.47
N LYS A 201 21.41 -10.28 -13.89
CA LYS A 201 19.99 -10.19 -13.57
C LYS A 201 19.26 -10.54 -14.84
N ARG A 202 18.59 -11.69 -14.85
CA ARG A 202 17.82 -12.17 -15.99
C ARG A 202 17.06 -10.99 -16.57
N PRO A 203 17.19 -10.68 -17.87
CA PRO A 203 16.53 -9.52 -18.47
C PRO A 203 15.02 -9.44 -18.18
N SER A 204 14.37 -10.59 -17.92
CA SER A 204 12.97 -10.68 -17.50
C SER A 204 12.71 -10.04 -16.12
N LEU A 205 13.52 -10.37 -15.11
CA LEU A 205 13.34 -9.90 -13.75
C LEU A 205 13.57 -8.38 -13.65
N SER A 206 14.60 -7.88 -14.33
CA SER A 206 14.88 -6.44 -14.36
C SER A 206 13.77 -5.65 -15.05
N ALA A 207 13.25 -6.15 -16.17
CA ALA A 207 12.10 -5.56 -16.86
C ALA A 207 10.84 -5.59 -15.98
N ALA A 208 10.60 -6.67 -15.25
CA ALA A 208 9.44 -6.79 -14.37
C ALA A 208 9.53 -5.83 -13.16
N ILE A 209 10.71 -5.67 -12.55
CA ILE A 209 10.95 -4.66 -11.52
C ILE A 209 10.68 -3.25 -12.06
N ALA A 210 11.19 -2.92 -13.24
CA ALA A 210 10.96 -1.61 -13.87
C ALA A 210 9.48 -1.37 -14.17
N GLY A 211 8.76 -2.39 -14.64
CA GLY A 211 7.32 -2.36 -14.86
C GLY A 211 6.52 -2.08 -13.59
N ALA A 212 6.86 -2.78 -12.49
CA ALA A 212 6.23 -2.55 -11.19
C ALA A 212 6.51 -1.14 -10.64
N GLN A 213 7.72 -0.62 -10.79
CA GLN A 213 8.08 0.74 -10.38
C GLN A 213 7.28 1.78 -11.19
N ALA A 214 7.21 1.64 -12.51
CA ALA A 214 6.39 2.51 -13.36
C ALA A 214 4.92 2.48 -12.92
N ALA A 215 4.38 1.29 -12.68
CA ALA A 215 3.02 1.09 -12.19
C ALA A 215 2.76 1.77 -10.83
N ALA A 216 3.72 1.77 -9.90
CA ALA A 216 3.57 2.41 -8.60
C ALA A 216 3.56 3.95 -8.68
N THR A 217 4.40 4.54 -9.55
CA THR A 217 4.55 6.00 -9.65
C THR A 217 3.32 6.73 -10.18
N GLN A 218 2.39 6.04 -10.86
CA GLN A 218 1.19 6.66 -11.44
C GLN A 218 0.27 7.32 -10.39
N PHE A 219 0.39 6.94 -9.11
CA PHE A 219 -0.44 7.46 -8.02
C PHE A 219 0.22 8.60 -7.24
N SER A 220 1.51 8.88 -7.46
CA SER A 220 2.27 9.91 -6.75
C SER A 220 2.07 11.33 -7.34
N LYS A 221 1.64 11.45 -8.60
CA LYS A 221 1.68 12.72 -9.36
C LYS A 221 0.56 13.73 -9.08
N LYS A 222 -0.26 13.56 -8.03
CA LYS A 222 -1.51 14.35 -7.90
C LYS A 222 -1.47 15.54 -6.94
N ASN A 223 -0.32 16.18 -6.71
CA ASN A 223 -0.23 17.35 -5.82
C ASN A 223 0.53 18.57 -6.37
N SER A 224 0.79 18.67 -7.67
CA SER A 224 1.56 19.80 -8.21
C SER A 224 1.01 20.46 -9.48
N ASP A 225 -0.29 20.45 -9.71
CA ASP A 225 -0.90 21.30 -10.75
C ASP A 225 -2.06 22.11 -10.17
N ARG A 226 -1.71 23.15 -9.40
CA ARG A 226 -2.49 24.40 -9.43
C ARG A 226 -1.81 25.30 -10.45
N PRO A 227 -2.46 25.69 -11.55
CA PRO A 227 -1.87 26.70 -12.41
C PRO A 227 -1.76 28.00 -11.61
N MET A 228 -0.52 28.45 -11.39
CA MET A 228 -0.25 29.83 -10.98
C MET A 228 -0.81 30.73 -12.08
N ILE A 229 -1.91 31.42 -11.77
CA ILE A 229 -2.31 32.59 -12.54
C ILE A 229 -1.20 33.62 -12.31
N GLN A 230 -0.40 33.87 -13.35
CA GLN A 230 0.50 35.02 -13.37
C GLN A 230 -0.36 36.28 -13.42
N ASP A 231 -0.32 37.06 -12.34
CA ASP A 231 -0.73 38.45 -12.36
C ASP A 231 0.05 39.18 -13.46
N ARG A 232 -0.67 39.65 -14.47
CA ARG A 232 -0.22 40.73 -15.34
C ARG A 232 -1.11 41.92 -15.07
N ASP A 233 -0.52 42.93 -14.43
CA ASP A 233 -1.07 44.26 -14.27
C ASP A 233 -1.53 44.86 -15.61
N MET A 234 -2.81 45.21 -15.70
CA MET A 234 -3.30 46.29 -16.56
C MET A 234 -4.64 46.81 -15.99
N PRO A 235 -4.81 48.12 -15.78
CA PRO A 235 -5.92 48.64 -14.98
C PRO A 235 -7.14 48.91 -15.87
N VAL A 236 -8.31 48.37 -15.50
CA VAL A 236 -9.58 48.77 -16.14
C VAL A 236 -10.69 48.94 -15.10
N SER A 237 -10.94 50.22 -14.81
CA SER A 237 -12.24 50.89 -14.68
C SER A 237 -13.40 50.24 -13.90
N THR A 238 -13.83 50.95 -12.87
CA THR A 238 -15.02 50.74 -12.05
C THR A 238 -16.31 50.96 -12.82
N ARG A 239 -17.00 49.87 -13.20
CA ARG A 239 -18.44 49.71 -13.53
C ARG A 239 -18.56 48.27 -14.06
N THR A 240 -19.21 47.30 -13.44
CA THR A 240 -20.64 47.25 -13.15
C THR A 240 -20.84 46.09 -12.17
N ARG A 241 -21.25 46.41 -10.95
CA ARG A 241 -21.75 45.47 -9.93
C ARG A 241 -23.24 45.25 -10.24
N ASN A 242 -23.70 44.00 -10.10
CA ASN A 242 -25.11 43.57 -10.16
C ASN A 242 -25.63 43.16 -11.56
N LYS A 243 -25.44 41.88 -11.93
CA LYS A 243 -26.37 41.18 -12.85
C LYS A 243 -26.24 39.65 -12.78
N TRP A 244 -26.33 39.06 -11.58
CA TRP A 244 -26.38 37.59 -11.41
C TRP A 244 -27.27 37.16 -10.22
N LYS A 245 -28.29 37.96 -9.90
CA LYS A 245 -29.26 37.66 -8.83
C LYS A 245 -30.73 37.68 -9.27
N GLU A 246 -31.01 37.71 -10.57
CA GLU A 246 -32.38 37.86 -11.10
C GLU A 246 -32.83 36.74 -12.06
N GLU A 247 -32.11 35.62 -12.17
CA GLU A 247 -32.48 34.51 -13.06
C GLU A 247 -32.83 33.19 -12.34
N ILE A 248 -33.12 33.23 -11.03
CA ILE A 248 -33.54 32.03 -10.27
C ILE A 248 -35.02 32.10 -9.80
N GLU A 249 -35.73 33.22 -10.00
CA GLU A 249 -37.06 33.41 -9.42
C GLU A 249 -38.25 33.35 -10.41
N THR A 250 -38.07 32.85 -11.63
CA THR A 250 -39.15 32.77 -12.64
C THR A 250 -39.22 31.42 -13.36
N SER A 251 -39.23 30.30 -12.63
CA SER A 251 -39.57 28.99 -13.22
C SER A 251 -40.37 28.05 -12.33
N ILE A 252 -41.04 28.57 -11.29
CA ILE A 252 -42.02 27.81 -10.52
C ILE A 252 -43.30 28.62 -10.49
N GLU A 253 -44.21 28.36 -11.44
CA GLU A 253 -45.68 28.38 -11.31
C GLU A 253 -46.34 28.51 -12.69
N ALA A 254 -46.95 27.41 -13.16
CA ALA A 254 -48.21 27.48 -13.91
C ALA A 254 -49.02 26.20 -13.66
N PRO A 255 -50.33 26.29 -13.37
CA PRO A 255 -51.12 25.18 -12.87
C PRO A 255 -51.92 24.44 -13.96
N ASN A 256 -52.41 23.28 -13.55
CA ASN A 256 -53.45 22.48 -14.19
C ASN A 256 -54.61 23.32 -14.75
N VAL A 257 -54.96 23.12 -16.02
CA VAL A 257 -56.19 22.48 -16.55
C VAL A 257 -56.14 22.57 -18.08
#